data_AF-A0A2M8LWX3-F1
#
_entry.id   AF-A0A2M8LWX3-F1
#
_cell.length_a   1.000
_cell.length_b   1.000
_cell.length_c   1.000
_cell.angle_alpha   90.00
_cell.angle_beta   90.00
_cell.angle_gamma   90.00
#
_symmetry.space_group_name_H-M   'P 1'
#
loop_
_entity.id
_entity.type
_entity.pdbx_description
1 polymer ?
#
loop_
_entity_poly.entity_id
_entity_poly.type
_entity_poly.pdbx_seq_one_letter_code
_entity_poly.pdbx_strand_id
1 'polypeptide(L)'
;MAVTRRLSRFGDWSTLRPMCHSGSLRDQQPFFAGADVGSRMDQVRRAINDIRVHWDRYPDFVADLREYLERQAARAGTGGSDGEDGEGGEEDGQRVAALFSGVKEWADRRDPGEDDGDGDDYSAIRLYTSQPGYRRIFGTINAAFRDAGLTRDTKALRSAAFLVELLSIDLFNYRHRHTHADNFEGVVHRGMCVSDAQLGRFAELASGPVDQRYLSIPLAMASASTDRASALAFALEQARRHPGRHPLLWEIRVAGLPAELLDVYRAAFPRGTVTSMCAVPIDRLSDYPYEKEVLLRGPFFQILRLTRNTAGRGGRDEPTHVVEAVMLNSNRDHVSTVASDEGEDRRARDLFRTLVTLHRSALCAQYAGERGLAGDAAVYRSLHSGSRAALDRHLERPGGASR
;
A
#
# COMPACT_ATOMS: atom_id res chain seq x y z
N MET A 1 -20.77 -1.68 22.38
CA MET A 1 -19.40 -1.27 22.78
C MET A 1 -18.31 -1.65 21.77
N ALA A 2 -18.39 -2.77 21.01
CA ALA A 2 -17.39 -3.14 19.99
C ALA A 2 -17.26 -2.15 18.81
N VAL A 3 -18.33 -1.45 18.44
CA VAL A 3 -18.35 -0.47 17.33
C VAL A 3 -17.50 0.77 17.63
N THR A 4 -17.27 1.13 18.90
CA THR A 4 -16.54 2.35 19.25
C THR A 4 -15.02 2.19 19.12
N ARG A 5 -14.48 1.02 19.50
CA ARG A 5 -13.06 0.63 19.31
C ARG A 5 -12.69 0.44 17.82
N ARG A 6 -13.63 -0.14 17.05
CA ARG A 6 -13.61 -0.43 15.60
C ARG A 6 -13.21 0.74 14.68
N LEU A 7 -13.65 1.97 14.96
CA LEU A 7 -13.64 3.02 13.94
C LEU A 7 -12.36 3.87 13.89
N SER A 8 -11.36 3.57 14.73
CA SER A 8 -10.07 4.29 14.68
C SER A 8 -9.07 3.72 13.66
N ARG A 9 -9.29 2.49 13.16
CA ARG A 9 -8.33 1.77 12.31
C ARG A 9 -8.27 2.31 10.88
N PHE A 10 -9.41 2.52 10.22
CA PHE A 10 -9.42 2.89 8.79
C PHE A 10 -9.36 4.40 8.51
N GLY A 11 -9.58 5.25 9.53
CA GLY A 11 -10.17 6.58 9.30
C GLY A 11 -9.32 7.79 9.56
N ASP A 12 -8.24 7.68 10.31
CA ASP A 12 -7.50 8.89 10.65
C ASP A 12 -6.47 9.28 9.59
N TRP A 13 -7.01 9.75 8.47
CA TRP A 13 -6.30 10.52 7.45
C TRP A 13 -6.16 11.99 7.79
N SER A 14 -6.51 12.45 8.99
CA SER A 14 -6.21 13.85 9.35
C SER A 14 -4.75 14.11 9.66
N THR A 15 -4.01 13.05 10.01
CA THR A 15 -2.55 13.05 9.90
C THR A 15 -2.08 13.06 8.44
N LEU A 16 -2.93 12.62 7.49
CA LEU A 16 -2.65 12.38 6.05
C LEU A 16 -2.71 13.62 5.15
N ARG A 17 -2.56 14.80 5.78
CA ARG A 17 -2.31 16.10 5.14
C ARG A 17 -1.12 16.10 4.18
N PRO A 18 -0.03 15.34 4.42
CA PRO A 18 1.10 15.35 3.51
C PRO A 18 1.43 13.98 2.89
N MET A 19 0.48 13.22 2.33
CA MET A 19 0.68 11.78 2.05
C MET A 19 0.78 11.40 0.58
N CYS A 20 0.52 12.36 -0.30
CA CYS A 20 0.10 12.08 -1.66
C CYS A 20 1.07 12.76 -2.62
N HIS A 21 1.90 11.98 -3.32
CA HIS A 21 2.53 12.51 -4.52
C HIS A 21 1.46 12.68 -5.60
N SER A 22 1.00 13.91 -5.79
CA SER A 22 0.25 14.36 -6.98
C SER A 22 1.24 14.80 -8.06
N GLY A 23 0.88 14.61 -9.34
CA GLY A 23 1.73 15.01 -10.46
C GLY A 23 1.88 16.51 -10.68
N SER A 24 1.08 17.35 -9.99
CA SER A 24 1.34 18.78 -9.81
C SER A 24 0.28 19.44 -8.91
N LEU A 25 0.67 19.97 -7.74
CA LEU A 25 0.01 21.08 -7.02
C LEU A 25 1.11 21.78 -6.19
N ARG A 26 1.45 23.02 -6.55
CA ARG A 26 2.71 23.69 -6.19
C ARG A 26 3.04 23.89 -4.70
N ASP A 27 2.21 23.49 -3.74
CA ASP A 27 2.50 23.64 -2.30
C ASP A 27 1.82 22.56 -1.42
N GLN A 28 2.05 21.27 -1.67
CA GLN A 28 1.58 20.21 -0.76
C GLN A 28 2.66 19.15 -0.54
N GLN A 29 3.16 19.10 0.70
CA GLN A 29 4.20 18.17 1.15
C GLN A 29 3.70 16.70 1.07
N PRO A 30 4.41 15.76 0.46
CA PRO A 30 4.09 14.32 0.47
C PRO A 30 4.88 13.49 1.50
N PHE A 31 4.61 12.17 1.56
CA PHE A 31 5.48 11.17 2.18
C PHE A 31 6.83 11.38 1.48
N PHE A 32 7.83 11.88 2.19
CA PHE A 32 8.97 12.57 1.58
C PHE A 32 8.55 13.88 0.88
N ALA A 33 8.75 15.01 1.56
CA ALA A 33 8.56 16.34 1.00
C ALA A 33 9.88 17.11 0.90
N GLY A 34 9.95 18.03 -0.08
CA GLY A 34 11.13 18.86 -0.33
C GLY A 34 11.97 18.37 -1.52
N ALA A 35 13.12 19.00 -1.76
CA ALA A 35 14.01 18.67 -2.87
C ALA A 35 14.64 17.26 -2.76
N ASP A 36 14.59 16.63 -1.58
CA ASP A 36 15.36 15.44 -1.24
C ASP A 36 14.60 14.11 -1.39
N VAL A 37 13.40 14.10 -1.99
CA VAL A 37 12.55 12.89 -2.12
C VAL A 37 13.27 11.70 -2.75
N GLY A 38 13.97 11.95 -3.86
CA GLY A 38 14.74 10.91 -4.54
C GLY A 38 15.80 10.31 -3.63
N SER A 39 16.61 11.17 -3.00
CA SER A 39 17.66 10.77 -2.06
C SER A 39 17.12 9.95 -0.89
N ARG A 40 15.98 10.35 -0.30
CA ARG A 40 15.36 9.61 0.81
C ARG A 40 14.83 8.25 0.34
N MET A 41 14.17 8.16 -0.80
CA MET A 41 13.72 6.89 -1.38
C MET A 41 14.90 5.96 -1.69
N ASP A 42 16.02 6.50 -2.15
CA ASP A 42 17.24 5.72 -2.39
C ASP A 42 17.86 5.19 -1.09
N GLN A 43 17.73 5.90 0.01
CA GLN A 43 18.14 5.39 1.33
C GLN A 43 17.23 4.26 1.80
N VAL A 44 15.92 4.36 1.57
CA VAL A 44 15.00 3.25 1.90
C VAL A 44 15.31 2.01 1.05
N ARG A 45 15.51 2.19 -0.26
CA ARG A 45 15.91 1.09 -1.16
C ARG A 45 17.22 0.46 -0.72
N ARG A 46 18.20 1.27 -0.31
CA ARG A 46 19.47 0.79 0.25
C ARG A 46 19.26 -0.01 1.53
N ALA A 47 18.40 0.45 2.44
CA ALA A 47 18.07 -0.28 3.66
C ALA A 47 17.38 -1.62 3.37
N ILE A 48 16.42 -1.65 2.45
CA ILE A 48 15.77 -2.90 2.00
C ILE A 48 16.79 -3.85 1.38
N ASN A 49 17.68 -3.33 0.52
CA ASN A 49 18.72 -4.13 -0.12
C ASN A 49 19.75 -4.67 0.89
N ASP A 50 20.16 -3.86 1.86
CA ASP A 50 21.04 -4.26 2.98
C ASP A 50 20.44 -5.43 3.75
N ILE A 51 19.15 -5.32 4.12
CA ILE A 51 18.41 -6.40 4.80
C ILE A 51 18.38 -7.67 3.96
N ARG A 52 18.03 -7.58 2.68
CA ARG A 52 17.88 -8.75 1.78
C ARG A 52 19.21 -9.45 1.49
N VAL A 53 20.29 -8.68 1.35
CA VAL A 53 21.64 -9.22 1.11
C VAL A 53 22.20 -9.86 2.38
N HIS A 54 21.90 -9.28 3.55
CA HIS A 54 22.40 -9.72 4.85
C HIS A 54 21.34 -10.45 5.67
N TRP A 55 20.53 -11.29 5.04
CA TRP A 55 19.49 -12.06 5.74
C TRP A 55 20.06 -13.03 6.79
N ASP A 56 21.35 -13.39 6.66
CA ASP A 56 22.12 -14.11 7.69
C ASP A 56 22.17 -13.37 9.04
N ARG A 57 21.98 -12.04 9.03
CA ARG A 57 21.92 -11.18 10.22
C ARG A 57 20.49 -10.98 10.75
N TYR A 58 19.55 -11.86 10.39
CA TYR A 58 18.17 -11.81 10.86
C TYR A 58 18.03 -11.58 12.38
N PRO A 59 18.81 -12.25 13.27
CA PRO A 59 18.73 -12.00 14.71
C PRO A 59 19.05 -10.55 15.11
N ASP A 60 20.00 -9.90 14.43
CA ASP A 60 20.35 -8.49 14.66
C ASP A 60 19.16 -7.59 14.29
N PHE A 61 18.55 -7.83 13.13
CA PHE A 61 17.41 -7.04 12.65
C PHE A 61 16.19 -7.20 13.56
N VAL A 62 15.95 -8.40 14.07
CA VAL A 62 14.90 -8.66 15.07
C VAL A 62 15.17 -7.90 16.37
N ALA A 63 16.40 -7.94 16.88
CA ALA A 63 16.76 -7.23 18.10
C ALA A 63 16.58 -5.71 17.94
N ASP A 64 17.03 -5.15 16.82
CA ASP A 64 16.87 -3.74 16.50
C ASP A 64 15.41 -3.32 16.34
N LEU A 65 14.58 -4.15 15.70
CA LEU A 65 13.16 -3.89 15.56
C LEU A 65 12.43 -3.95 16.90
N ARG A 66 12.74 -4.94 17.74
CA ARG A 66 12.17 -5.07 19.09
C ARG A 66 12.44 -3.83 19.93
N GLU A 67 13.71 -3.43 20.03
CA GLU A 67 14.13 -2.23 20.78
C GLU A 67 13.47 -0.95 20.21
N TYR A 68 13.26 -0.90 18.89
CA TYR A 68 12.59 0.22 18.26
C TYR A 68 11.09 0.29 18.61
N LEU A 69 10.38 -0.84 18.54
CA LEU A 69 8.95 -0.91 18.90
C LEU A 69 8.72 -0.60 20.38
N GLU A 70 9.59 -1.09 21.27
CA GLU A 70 9.53 -0.79 22.71
C GLU A 70 9.73 0.71 22.99
N ARG A 71 10.70 1.35 22.34
CA ARG A 71 10.93 2.80 22.44
C ARG A 71 9.73 3.62 21.96
N GLN A 72 9.09 3.20 20.87
CA GLN A 72 7.88 3.87 20.37
C GLN A 72 6.70 3.68 21.34
N ALA A 73 6.53 2.49 21.90
CA ALA A 73 5.48 2.21 22.87
C ALA A 73 5.66 3.05 24.16
N ALA A 74 6.89 3.20 24.65
CA ALA A 74 7.21 4.06 25.79
C ALA A 74 6.90 5.54 25.51
N ARG A 75 7.27 6.04 24.33
CA ARG A 75 7.00 7.44 23.92
C ARG A 75 5.51 7.74 23.76
N ALA A 76 4.73 6.76 23.29
CA ALA A 76 3.30 6.91 23.10
C ALA A 76 2.49 6.88 24.42
N GLY A 77 3.14 6.75 25.58
CA GLY A 77 2.46 6.57 26.87
C GLY A 77 1.72 5.23 26.98
N THR A 78 1.94 4.31 26.05
CA THR A 78 1.32 2.97 26.03
C THR A 78 2.09 1.94 26.84
N GLY A 79 3.07 2.39 27.64
CA GLY A 79 4.00 1.55 28.40
C GLY A 79 3.78 1.56 29.92
N GLY A 80 2.71 2.15 30.44
CA GLY A 80 2.47 2.17 31.88
C GLY A 80 1.02 2.45 32.26
N SER A 81 0.40 1.46 32.90
CA SER A 81 -0.51 1.56 34.05
C SER A 81 -1.45 2.78 34.08
N ASP A 82 -2.69 2.60 33.61
CA ASP A 82 -3.88 3.16 34.25
C ASP A 82 -5.10 2.24 33.98
N GLY A 83 -5.22 1.19 34.80
CA GLY A 83 -6.51 0.87 35.43
C GLY A 83 -7.54 -0.06 34.77
N GLU A 84 -7.36 -0.60 33.56
CA GLU A 84 -8.36 -1.54 32.97
C GLU A 84 -7.79 -2.72 32.15
N ASP A 85 -6.52 -3.10 32.35
CA ASP A 85 -5.85 -4.10 31.50
C ASP A 85 -5.59 -5.43 32.23
N GLY A 86 -6.56 -6.35 32.16
CA GLY A 86 -6.38 -7.75 32.60
C GLY A 86 -6.18 -8.76 31.46
N GLU A 87 -6.67 -8.45 30.24
CA GLU A 87 -6.66 -9.40 29.11
C GLU A 87 -6.08 -8.77 27.82
N GLY A 88 -6.35 -7.49 27.55
CA GLY A 88 -5.89 -6.82 26.31
C GLY A 88 -4.38 -6.57 26.24
N GLY A 89 -3.72 -6.31 27.36
CA GLY A 89 -2.27 -6.10 27.41
C GLY A 89 -1.46 -7.37 27.19
N GLU A 90 -1.97 -8.52 27.67
CA GLU A 90 -1.32 -9.82 27.50
C GLU A 90 -1.43 -10.32 26.05
N GLU A 91 -2.61 -10.20 25.41
CA GLU A 91 -2.80 -10.55 24.00
C GLU A 91 -1.91 -9.71 23.07
N ASP A 92 -1.76 -8.41 23.34
CA ASP A 92 -0.87 -7.54 22.59
C ASP A 92 0.60 -7.93 22.74
N GLY A 93 1.02 -8.26 23.97
CA GLY A 93 2.37 -8.76 24.26
C GLY A 93 2.66 -10.06 23.51
N GLN A 94 1.70 -10.99 23.50
CA GLN A 94 1.80 -12.25 22.76
C GLN A 94 1.90 -12.04 21.24
N ARG A 95 1.10 -11.13 20.67
CA ARG A 95 1.17 -10.82 19.22
C ARG A 95 2.48 -10.17 18.82
N VAL A 96 3.04 -9.31 19.65
CA VAL A 96 4.39 -8.75 19.43
C VAL A 96 5.45 -9.82 19.59
N ALA A 97 5.34 -10.71 20.58
CA ALA A 97 6.28 -11.82 20.74
C ALA A 97 6.22 -12.79 19.54
N ALA A 98 5.02 -13.06 19.01
CA ALA A 98 4.82 -13.89 17.83
C ALA A 98 5.48 -13.32 16.56
N LEU A 99 5.61 -11.99 16.43
CA LEU A 99 6.38 -11.37 15.33
C LEU A 99 7.85 -11.83 15.32
N PHE A 100 8.37 -12.25 16.47
CA PHE A 100 9.78 -12.58 16.69
C PHE A 100 10.03 -14.05 17.02
N SER A 101 9.01 -14.92 16.92
CA SER A 101 9.11 -16.33 17.33
C SER A 101 9.88 -17.20 16.34
N GLY A 102 10.07 -16.74 15.10
CA GLY A 102 10.75 -17.49 14.06
C GLY A 102 11.40 -16.61 12.99
N VAL A 103 12.18 -17.27 12.12
CA VAL A 103 12.73 -16.66 10.91
C VAL A 103 11.65 -16.69 9.84
N LYS A 104 11.29 -15.52 9.32
CA LYS A 104 10.41 -15.44 8.15
C LYS A 104 11.21 -15.69 6.88
N GLU A 105 10.64 -16.41 5.92
CA GLU A 105 11.26 -16.65 4.62
C GLU A 105 10.20 -16.66 3.53
N TRP A 106 10.60 -16.19 2.33
CA TRP A 106 9.75 -16.19 1.14
C TRP A 106 9.45 -17.63 0.73
N ALA A 107 8.18 -17.94 0.47
CA ALA A 107 7.71 -19.32 0.24
C ALA A 107 8.43 -20.02 -0.92
N ASP A 108 8.85 -19.28 -1.95
CA ASP A 108 9.57 -19.82 -3.11
C ASP A 108 11.08 -19.99 -2.90
N ARG A 109 11.60 -19.65 -1.71
CA ARG A 109 12.99 -19.87 -1.29
C ARG A 109 13.19 -20.97 -0.27
N ARG A 110 12.11 -21.52 0.29
CA ARG A 110 12.19 -22.63 1.26
C ARG A 110 12.63 -23.91 0.55
N ASP A 111 13.44 -24.71 1.24
CA ASP A 111 13.90 -25.97 0.68
C ASP A 111 12.72 -26.96 0.54
N PRO A 112 12.59 -27.68 -0.60
CA PRO A 112 11.54 -28.67 -0.78
C PRO A 112 11.67 -29.78 0.27
N GLY A 113 10.80 -29.78 1.28
CA GLY A 113 10.78 -30.79 2.34
C GLY A 113 11.08 -30.28 3.76
N GLU A 114 11.37 -29.00 3.94
CA GLU A 114 11.17 -28.38 5.25
C GLU A 114 9.67 -28.38 5.54
N ASP A 115 9.28 -29.16 6.56
CA ASP A 115 7.89 -29.40 6.93
C ASP A 115 7.16 -28.07 7.11
N ASP A 116 6.06 -27.89 6.38
CA ASP A 116 5.10 -26.78 6.48
C ASP A 116 4.34 -26.92 7.81
N GLY A 117 5.04 -26.96 8.95
CA GLY A 117 4.48 -27.26 10.26
C GLY A 117 3.21 -26.45 10.52
N ASP A 118 2.07 -27.12 10.46
CA ASP A 118 0.66 -26.80 10.77
C ASP A 118 0.14 -25.33 10.79
N GLY A 119 0.86 -24.37 10.23
CA GLY A 119 0.41 -22.98 10.16
C GLY A 119 1.55 -22.05 9.79
N ASP A 120 1.54 -21.55 8.56
CA ASP A 120 2.35 -20.40 8.20
C ASP A 120 2.20 -19.28 9.23
N ASP A 121 3.34 -18.81 9.73
CA ASP A 121 3.40 -17.68 10.63
C ASP A 121 3.05 -16.37 9.88
N TYR A 122 1.80 -15.94 9.99
CA TYR A 122 1.30 -14.64 9.52
C TYR A 122 1.27 -13.58 10.63
N SER A 123 2.16 -13.68 11.62
CA SER A 123 2.21 -12.79 12.79
C SER A 123 2.29 -11.31 12.46
N ALA A 124 2.96 -10.89 11.38
CA ALA A 124 3.08 -9.48 11.04
C ALA A 124 1.73 -8.92 10.54
N ILE A 125 1.02 -9.68 9.70
CA ILE A 125 -0.34 -9.30 9.28
C ILE A 125 -1.31 -9.33 10.46
N ARG A 126 -1.28 -10.38 11.29
CA ARG A 126 -2.15 -10.50 12.47
C ARG A 126 -1.92 -9.39 13.49
N LEU A 127 -0.67 -8.95 13.65
CA LEU A 127 -0.34 -7.78 14.45
C LEU A 127 -0.86 -6.50 13.78
N TYR A 128 -0.70 -6.33 12.47
CA TYR A 128 -1.23 -5.18 11.74
C TYR A 128 -2.75 -5.07 11.82
N THR A 129 -3.48 -6.20 11.83
CA THR A 129 -4.94 -6.19 11.92
C THR A 129 -5.46 -5.94 13.33
N SER A 130 -4.65 -6.15 14.36
CA SER A 130 -5.03 -5.81 15.73
C SER A 130 -5.09 -4.29 15.90
N GLN A 131 -6.00 -3.79 16.73
CA GLN A 131 -6.12 -2.34 16.95
C GLN A 131 -4.82 -1.73 17.52
N PRO A 132 -4.17 -2.34 18.52
CA PRO A 132 -2.92 -1.81 19.09
C PRO A 132 -1.73 -2.01 18.15
N GLY A 133 -1.65 -3.15 17.47
CA GLY A 133 -0.61 -3.45 16.51
C GLY A 133 -0.70 -2.58 15.26
N TYR A 134 -1.91 -2.27 14.76
CA TYR A 134 -2.13 -1.25 13.74
C TYR A 134 -1.51 0.08 14.15
N ARG A 135 -1.80 0.59 15.35
CA ARG A 135 -1.24 1.86 15.83
C ARG A 135 0.28 1.81 15.94
N ARG A 136 0.85 0.70 16.43
CA ARG A 136 2.31 0.50 16.56
C ARG A 136 3.01 0.41 15.20
N ILE A 137 2.48 -0.38 14.27
CA ILE A 137 3.05 -0.57 12.92
C ILE A 137 2.86 0.69 12.09
N PHE A 138 1.64 1.24 12.05
CA PHE A 138 1.33 2.48 11.35
C PHE A 138 2.15 3.65 11.92
N GLY A 139 2.25 3.77 13.25
CA GLY A 139 3.09 4.74 13.93
C GLY A 139 4.56 4.61 13.56
N THR A 140 5.09 3.38 13.54
CA THR A 140 6.48 3.07 13.16
C THR A 140 6.78 3.45 11.71
N ILE A 141 5.99 2.95 10.75
CA ILE A 141 6.16 3.23 9.32
C ILE A 141 6.02 4.73 9.05
N ASN A 142 5.05 5.38 9.69
CA ASN A 142 4.85 6.82 9.53
C ASN A 142 5.95 7.66 10.15
N ALA A 143 6.40 7.35 11.37
CA ALA A 143 7.49 8.07 12.03
C ALA A 143 8.77 7.93 11.22
N ALA A 144 9.06 6.71 10.75
CA ALA A 144 10.22 6.42 9.94
C ALA A 144 10.24 7.25 8.65
N PHE A 145 9.23 7.08 7.82
CA PHE A 145 9.31 7.64 6.47
C PHE A 145 8.90 9.13 6.39
N ARG A 146 8.47 9.76 7.49
CA ARG A 146 8.12 11.19 7.52
C ARG A 146 9.08 12.08 8.28
N ASP A 147 9.77 11.56 9.29
CA ASP A 147 10.74 12.38 10.01
C ASP A 147 11.94 12.71 9.09
N ALA A 148 12.15 14.01 8.85
CA ALA A 148 13.29 14.50 8.09
C ALA A 148 14.63 14.08 8.74
N GLY A 149 14.62 13.81 10.05
CA GLY A 149 15.74 13.27 10.82
C GLY A 149 15.96 11.76 10.70
N LEU A 150 15.00 10.96 10.20
CA LEU A 150 15.17 9.50 10.23
C LEU A 150 16.27 8.99 9.29
N THR A 151 16.50 9.69 8.18
CA THR A 151 17.67 9.40 7.33
C THR A 151 19.00 9.55 8.07
N ARG A 152 19.01 10.26 9.20
CA ARG A 152 20.15 10.41 10.11
C ARG A 152 20.18 9.32 11.19
N ASP A 153 19.08 8.61 11.42
CA ASP A 153 18.98 7.45 12.32
C ASP A 153 18.86 6.16 11.48
N THR A 154 20.02 5.67 11.04
CA THR A 154 20.13 4.47 10.19
C THR A 154 19.50 3.23 10.84
N LYS A 155 19.54 3.12 12.17
CA LYS A 155 18.95 1.98 12.89
C LYS A 155 17.43 2.04 12.83
N ALA A 156 16.83 3.20 13.07
CA ALA A 156 15.39 3.37 12.94
C ALA A 156 14.89 3.14 11.50
N LEU A 157 15.64 3.63 10.50
CA LEU A 157 15.34 3.36 9.09
C LEU A 157 15.37 1.87 8.77
N ARG A 158 16.40 1.16 9.24
CA ARG A 158 16.55 -0.28 9.06
C ARG A 158 15.41 -1.04 9.75
N SER A 159 15.08 -0.72 11.00
CA SER A 159 13.97 -1.37 11.71
C SER A 159 12.63 -1.19 11.00
N ALA A 160 12.33 0.01 10.49
CA ALA A 160 11.11 0.26 9.73
C ALA A 160 11.08 -0.46 8.37
N ALA A 161 12.20 -0.47 7.64
CA ALA A 161 12.33 -1.22 6.40
C ALA A 161 12.19 -2.73 6.64
N PHE A 162 12.77 -3.25 7.72
CA PHE A 162 12.64 -4.65 8.12
C PHE A 162 11.20 -5.03 8.45
N LEU A 163 10.48 -4.18 9.20
CA LEU A 163 9.06 -4.40 9.47
C LEU A 163 8.21 -4.45 8.18
N VAL A 164 8.50 -3.58 7.21
CA VAL A 164 7.84 -3.61 5.89
C VAL A 164 8.19 -4.91 5.13
N GLU A 165 9.42 -5.41 5.26
CA GLU A 165 9.83 -6.68 4.66
C GLU A 165 9.10 -7.87 5.30
N LEU A 166 8.97 -7.92 6.63
CA LEU A 166 8.20 -8.97 7.32
C LEU A 166 6.74 -8.99 6.87
N LEU A 167 6.10 -7.83 6.75
CA LEU A 167 4.75 -7.72 6.20
C LEU A 167 4.67 -8.17 4.73
N SER A 168 5.70 -7.87 3.96
CA SER A 168 5.78 -8.24 2.54
C SER A 168 5.92 -9.75 2.37
N ILE A 169 6.74 -10.40 3.20
CA ILE A 169 6.88 -11.86 3.25
C ILE A 169 5.55 -12.52 3.64
N ASP A 170 4.89 -12.05 4.71
CA ASP A 170 3.60 -12.61 5.12
C ASP A 170 2.55 -12.49 4.01
N LEU A 171 2.47 -11.33 3.33
CA LEU A 171 1.53 -11.11 2.23
C LEU A 171 1.83 -12.04 1.05
N PHE A 172 3.11 -12.16 0.68
CA PHE A 172 3.54 -13.04 -0.40
C PHE A 172 3.23 -14.51 -0.08
N ASN A 173 3.61 -14.98 1.10
CA ASN A 173 3.42 -16.37 1.52
C ASN A 173 1.92 -16.72 1.60
N TYR A 174 1.12 -15.80 2.16
CA TYR A 174 -0.32 -16.00 2.26
C TYR A 174 -0.97 -16.12 0.89
N ARG A 175 -0.69 -15.21 -0.07
CA ARG A 175 -1.22 -15.34 -1.45
C ARG A 175 -0.67 -16.57 -2.18
N HIS A 176 0.56 -16.97 -1.90
CA HIS A 176 1.21 -18.11 -2.56
C HIS A 176 0.51 -19.42 -2.18
N ARG A 177 0.11 -19.57 -0.92
CA ARG A 177 -0.60 -20.77 -0.43
C ARG A 177 -2.11 -20.72 -0.67
N HIS A 178 -2.71 -19.54 -0.73
CA HIS A 178 -4.17 -19.38 -0.76
C HIS A 178 -4.66 -18.81 -2.07
N THR A 179 -5.26 -19.66 -2.92
CA THR A 179 -5.78 -19.28 -4.24
C THR A 179 -6.82 -18.16 -4.19
N HIS A 180 -7.63 -18.07 -3.12
CA HIS A 180 -8.62 -16.98 -2.96
C HIS A 180 -7.98 -15.61 -2.70
N ALA A 181 -6.72 -15.59 -2.27
CA ALA A 181 -5.97 -14.38 -1.98
C ALA A 181 -4.96 -14.05 -3.11
N ASP A 182 -4.80 -14.95 -4.08
CA ASP A 182 -3.89 -14.75 -5.20
C ASP A 182 -4.49 -13.82 -6.26
N ASN A 183 -3.64 -12.95 -6.81
CA ASN A 183 -3.96 -11.94 -7.82
C ASN A 183 -5.36 -11.32 -7.67
N PHE A 184 -5.65 -10.74 -6.51
CA PHE A 184 -6.95 -10.12 -6.30
C PHE A 184 -7.23 -9.01 -7.33
N GLU A 185 -8.38 -9.12 -7.98
CA GLU A 185 -8.95 -8.16 -8.91
C GLU A 185 -10.40 -7.89 -8.52
N GLY A 186 -10.85 -6.64 -8.62
CA GLY A 186 -12.20 -6.25 -8.22
C GLY A 186 -12.29 -4.82 -7.75
N VAL A 187 -13.39 -4.48 -7.07
CA VAL A 187 -13.59 -3.16 -6.48
C VAL A 187 -13.47 -3.25 -4.97
N VAL A 188 -12.67 -2.37 -4.39
CA VAL A 188 -12.57 -2.19 -2.94
C VAL A 188 -12.94 -0.77 -2.57
N HIS A 189 -13.36 -0.61 -1.32
CA HIS A 189 -13.91 0.60 -0.78
C HIS A 189 -13.16 0.99 0.48
N ARG A 190 -12.76 2.25 0.59
CA ARG A 190 -12.18 2.79 1.81
C ARG A 190 -13.02 3.95 2.32
N GLY A 191 -13.53 3.80 3.54
CA GLY A 191 -14.22 4.88 4.24
C GLY A 191 -13.25 5.85 4.88
N MET A 192 -13.47 7.15 4.69
CA MET A 192 -12.63 8.21 5.21
C MET A 192 -13.49 9.36 5.76
N CYS A 193 -12.89 10.13 6.67
CA CYS A 193 -13.44 11.39 7.16
C CYS A 193 -12.39 12.48 6.93
N VAL A 194 -12.75 13.51 6.16
CA VAL A 194 -11.80 14.50 5.64
C VAL A 194 -12.25 15.92 5.98
N SER A 195 -11.29 16.79 6.26
CA SER A 195 -11.54 18.24 6.40
C SER A 195 -11.89 18.89 5.06
N ASP A 196 -12.49 20.09 5.08
CA ASP A 196 -12.72 20.91 3.88
C ASP A 196 -11.48 21.07 3.02
N ALA A 197 -10.34 21.37 3.65
CA ALA A 197 -9.07 21.55 2.94
C ALA A 197 -8.64 20.27 2.22
N GLN A 198 -8.87 19.09 2.82
CA GLN A 198 -8.54 17.80 2.19
C GLN A 198 -9.51 17.47 1.06
N LEU A 199 -10.79 17.76 1.24
CA LEU A 199 -11.79 17.57 0.20
C LEU A 199 -11.49 18.46 -1.02
N GLY A 200 -11.14 19.73 -0.79
CA GLY A 200 -10.69 20.65 -1.83
C GLY A 200 -9.51 20.10 -2.64
N ARG A 201 -8.54 19.49 -1.96
CA ARG A 201 -7.38 18.84 -2.61
C ARG A 201 -7.77 17.67 -3.50
N PHE A 202 -8.69 16.82 -3.04
CA PHE A 202 -9.22 15.74 -3.87
C PHE A 202 -9.98 16.29 -5.08
N ALA A 203 -10.70 17.40 -4.93
CA ALA A 203 -11.41 18.05 -6.03
C ALA A 203 -10.45 18.65 -7.06
N GLU A 204 -9.41 19.36 -6.61
CA GLU A 204 -8.33 19.88 -7.45
C GLU A 204 -7.63 18.75 -8.21
N LEU A 205 -7.23 17.69 -7.50
CA LEU A 205 -6.59 16.52 -8.09
C LEU A 205 -7.50 15.84 -9.12
N ALA A 206 -8.78 15.67 -8.83
CA ALA A 206 -9.72 15.00 -9.73
C ALA A 206 -10.10 15.84 -10.95
N SER A 207 -9.97 17.17 -10.88
CA SER A 207 -10.30 18.09 -11.98
C SER A 207 -9.09 18.54 -12.80
N GLY A 208 -7.87 18.30 -12.32
CA GLY A 208 -6.62 18.66 -13.00
C GLY A 208 -6.32 17.85 -14.28
N PRO A 209 -5.13 18.02 -14.87
CA PRO A 209 -4.67 17.22 -16.02
C PRO A 209 -4.56 15.72 -15.69
N VAL A 210 -5.08 14.83 -16.56
CA VAL A 210 -5.15 13.37 -16.30
C VAL A 210 -3.80 12.73 -15.98
N ASP A 211 -2.73 13.21 -16.59
CA ASP A 211 -1.35 12.76 -16.40
C ASP A 211 -0.79 13.13 -15.02
N GLN A 212 -1.48 14.03 -14.31
CA GLN A 212 -1.12 14.49 -12.97
C GLN A 212 -2.07 13.96 -11.88
N ARG A 213 -3.20 13.33 -12.26
CA ARG A 213 -4.22 12.81 -11.32
C ARG A 213 -3.82 11.49 -10.64
N TYR A 214 -2.60 11.39 -10.12
CA TYR A 214 -2.18 10.20 -9.38
C TYR A 214 -1.95 10.48 -7.91
N LEU A 215 -2.04 9.42 -7.11
CA LEU A 215 -1.76 9.44 -5.68
C LEU A 215 -0.98 8.17 -5.35
N SER A 216 0.28 8.34 -4.97
CA SER A 216 1.14 7.25 -4.54
C SER A 216 1.43 7.35 -3.05
N ILE A 217 1.39 6.22 -2.35
CA ILE A 217 1.79 6.09 -0.94
C ILE A 217 2.85 4.98 -0.83
N PRO A 218 4.12 5.27 -1.15
CA PRO A 218 5.17 4.24 -1.18
C PRO A 218 5.34 3.56 0.18
N LEU A 219 5.48 2.23 0.18
CA LEU A 219 5.75 1.38 1.37
C LEU A 219 4.71 1.43 2.49
N ALA A 220 3.69 2.29 2.38
CA ALA A 220 2.58 2.32 3.30
C ALA A 220 1.64 1.13 3.06
N MET A 221 0.94 0.76 4.12
CA MET A 221 -0.16 -0.18 4.06
C MET A 221 -1.47 0.62 4.17
N ALA A 222 -2.40 0.36 3.27
CA ALA A 222 -3.72 0.97 3.29
C ALA A 222 -4.79 -0.12 3.29
N SER A 223 -5.54 -0.22 4.38
CA SER A 223 -6.68 -1.14 4.45
C SER A 223 -7.90 -0.63 3.67
N ALA A 224 -8.53 -1.52 2.90
CA ALA A 224 -9.80 -1.29 2.21
C ALA A 224 -10.73 -2.49 2.43
N SER A 225 -11.99 -2.38 2.04
CA SER A 225 -13.00 -3.44 2.18
C SER A 225 -13.64 -3.76 0.84
N THR A 226 -13.88 -5.05 0.55
CA THR A 226 -14.75 -5.41 -0.59
C THR A 226 -16.21 -5.05 -0.34
N ASP A 227 -16.62 -4.84 0.91
CA ASP A 227 -17.98 -4.43 1.27
C ASP A 227 -18.12 -2.90 1.33
N ARG A 228 -18.82 -2.35 0.34
CA ARG A 228 -19.16 -0.92 0.26
C ARG A 228 -19.90 -0.43 1.50
N ALA A 229 -20.82 -1.23 2.04
CA ALA A 229 -21.66 -0.81 3.16
C ALA A 229 -20.81 -0.62 4.42
N SER A 230 -19.89 -1.55 4.70
CA SER A 230 -18.94 -1.43 5.80
C SER A 230 -18.05 -0.19 5.68
N ALA A 231 -17.47 0.07 4.51
CA ALA A 231 -16.64 1.26 4.28
C ALA A 231 -17.44 2.57 4.42
N LEU A 232 -18.66 2.63 3.89
CA LEU A 232 -19.51 3.82 4.00
C LEU A 232 -19.95 4.07 5.45
N ALA A 233 -20.39 3.02 6.16
CA ALA A 233 -20.77 3.10 7.56
C ALA A 233 -19.62 3.66 8.42
N PHE A 234 -18.40 3.24 8.11
CA PHE A 234 -17.19 3.77 8.72
C PHE A 234 -17.03 5.28 8.49
N ALA A 235 -17.11 5.74 7.23
CA ALA A 235 -16.94 7.15 6.86
C ALA A 235 -17.98 8.05 7.55
N LEU A 236 -19.25 7.66 7.51
CA LEU A 236 -20.36 8.39 8.10
C LEU A 236 -20.21 8.52 9.62
N GLU A 237 -19.86 7.42 10.28
CA GLU A 237 -19.69 7.43 11.73
C GLU A 237 -18.48 8.25 12.17
N GLN A 238 -17.39 8.27 11.40
CA GLN A 238 -16.26 9.16 11.65
C GLN A 238 -16.63 10.65 11.44
N ALA A 239 -17.40 10.98 10.42
CA ALA A 239 -17.89 12.35 10.21
C ALA A 239 -18.77 12.83 11.38
N ARG A 240 -19.68 11.98 11.88
CA ARG A 240 -20.51 12.30 13.06
C ARG A 240 -19.69 12.62 14.31
N ARG A 241 -18.56 11.95 14.50
CA ARG A 241 -17.67 12.15 15.67
C ARG A 241 -16.77 13.38 15.55
N HIS A 242 -16.60 13.91 14.35
CA HIS A 242 -15.72 15.03 14.07
C HIS A 242 -16.50 16.13 13.32
N PRO A 243 -17.31 16.94 14.03
CA PRO A 243 -18.08 18.02 13.42
C PRO A 243 -17.19 18.93 12.54
N GLY A 244 -17.70 19.32 11.36
CA GLY A 244 -16.95 20.10 10.38
C GLY A 244 -16.03 19.26 9.46
N ARG A 245 -16.23 17.94 9.43
CA ARG A 245 -15.55 17.04 8.47
C ARG A 245 -16.55 16.24 7.68
N HIS A 246 -16.17 15.91 6.45
CA HIS A 246 -17.02 15.28 5.46
C HIS A 246 -16.76 13.78 5.35
N PRO A 247 -17.81 12.96 5.19
CA PRO A 247 -17.66 11.56 4.82
C PRO A 247 -17.19 11.45 3.36
N LEU A 248 -16.10 10.73 3.15
CA LEU A 248 -15.53 10.44 1.84
C LEU A 248 -15.37 8.93 1.66
N LEU A 249 -15.89 8.40 0.56
CA LEU A 249 -15.72 7.03 0.14
C LEU A 249 -14.73 6.98 -1.01
N TRP A 250 -13.68 6.19 -0.88
CA TRP A 250 -12.78 5.89 -1.98
C TRP A 250 -13.20 4.57 -2.60
N GLU A 251 -13.64 4.60 -3.86
CA GLU A 251 -13.98 3.44 -4.67
C GLU A 251 -12.80 3.14 -5.61
N ILE A 252 -12.15 2.00 -5.41
CA ILE A 252 -10.88 1.66 -6.06
C ILE A 252 -11.08 0.39 -6.88
N ARG A 253 -10.93 0.51 -8.19
CA ARG A 253 -10.83 -0.65 -9.08
C ARG A 253 -9.39 -1.18 -9.06
N VAL A 254 -9.22 -2.38 -8.55
CA VAL A 254 -7.97 -3.14 -8.54
C VAL A 254 -7.96 -4.07 -9.75
N ALA A 255 -6.90 -4.02 -10.55
CA ALA A 255 -6.71 -4.89 -11.71
C ALA A 255 -5.30 -5.49 -11.72
N GLY A 256 -5.15 -6.74 -12.16
CA GLY A 256 -3.85 -7.37 -12.39
C GLY A 256 -3.22 -6.86 -13.69
N LEU A 257 -1.94 -7.17 -13.90
CA LEU A 257 -1.35 -7.04 -15.23
C LEU A 257 -1.74 -8.28 -16.05
N PRO A 258 -2.27 -8.12 -17.28
CA PRO A 258 -2.62 -9.25 -18.14
C PRO A 258 -1.46 -10.21 -18.36
N ALA A 259 -1.77 -11.50 -18.48
CA ALA A 259 -0.78 -12.56 -18.67
C ALA A 259 0.14 -12.29 -19.86
N GLU A 260 -0.39 -11.76 -20.96
CA GLU A 260 0.36 -11.46 -22.17
C GLU A 260 1.42 -10.37 -21.93
N LEU A 261 1.13 -9.39 -21.07
CA LEU A 261 2.10 -8.35 -20.71
C LEU A 261 3.13 -8.88 -19.69
N LEU A 262 2.71 -9.77 -18.79
CA LEU A 262 3.63 -10.46 -17.88
C LEU A 262 4.61 -11.35 -18.64
N ASP A 263 4.15 -12.05 -19.69
CA ASP A 263 4.99 -12.91 -20.51
C ASP A 263 6.04 -12.11 -21.29
N VAL A 264 5.67 -10.91 -21.77
CA VAL A 264 6.64 -9.96 -22.35
C VAL A 264 7.73 -9.58 -21.33
N TYR A 265 7.36 -9.29 -20.08
CA TYR A 265 8.34 -8.98 -19.04
C TYR A 265 9.23 -10.18 -18.72
N ARG A 266 8.65 -11.38 -18.54
CA ARG A 266 9.39 -12.62 -18.23
C ARG A 266 10.34 -13.02 -19.35
N ALA A 267 9.95 -12.83 -20.60
CA ALA A 267 10.82 -13.10 -21.74
C ALA A 267 12.05 -12.18 -21.76
N ALA A 268 11.89 -10.90 -21.39
CA ALA A 268 12.98 -9.94 -21.33
C ALA A 268 13.86 -10.10 -20.08
N PHE A 269 13.26 -10.48 -18.94
CA PHE A 269 13.94 -10.62 -17.64
C PHE A 269 13.53 -11.93 -16.95
N PRO A 270 14.05 -13.10 -17.36
CA PRO A 270 13.60 -14.40 -16.85
C PRO A 270 13.84 -14.61 -15.35
N ARG A 271 14.80 -13.89 -14.77
CA ARG A 271 15.10 -13.90 -13.33
C ARG A 271 14.27 -12.89 -12.54
N GLY A 272 13.56 -11.99 -13.21
CA GLY A 272 12.76 -10.95 -12.57
C GLY A 272 11.40 -11.47 -12.13
N THR A 273 11.06 -11.27 -10.87
CA THR A 273 9.75 -11.66 -10.33
C THR A 273 8.80 -10.46 -10.34
N VAL A 274 7.60 -10.66 -10.87
CA VAL A 274 6.46 -9.75 -10.71
C VAL A 274 5.44 -10.43 -9.81
N THR A 275 5.05 -9.77 -8.73
CA THR A 275 4.12 -10.31 -7.74
C THR A 275 2.82 -9.52 -7.74
N SER A 276 1.74 -10.16 -7.28
CA SER A 276 0.42 -9.56 -7.08
C SER A 276 0.11 -9.36 -5.60
N MET A 277 1.09 -8.85 -4.85
CA MET A 277 0.99 -8.58 -3.41
C MET A 277 0.59 -7.12 -3.08
N CYS A 278 0.24 -6.34 -4.11
CA CYS A 278 -0.18 -4.95 -3.96
C CYS A 278 -1.61 -4.81 -3.44
N ALA A 279 -2.45 -5.84 -3.60
CA ALA A 279 -3.76 -5.97 -3.01
C ALA A 279 -3.98 -7.43 -2.62
N VAL A 280 -4.16 -7.70 -1.32
CA VAL A 280 -4.33 -9.06 -0.80
C VAL A 280 -5.54 -9.11 0.15
N PRO A 281 -6.55 -9.95 -0.10
CA PRO A 281 -7.65 -10.20 0.83
C PRO A 281 -7.14 -10.87 2.10
N ILE A 282 -7.13 -10.15 3.22
CA ILE A 282 -6.60 -10.64 4.50
C ILE A 282 -7.70 -10.82 5.55
N ASP A 283 -8.96 -10.90 5.11
CA ASP A 283 -10.12 -11.07 5.98
C ASP A 283 -9.99 -12.29 6.89
N ARG A 284 -9.44 -13.40 6.38
CA ARG A 284 -9.22 -14.63 7.17
C ARG A 284 -8.08 -14.55 8.19
N LEU A 285 -7.23 -13.52 8.12
CA LEU A 285 -6.14 -13.28 9.07
C LEU A 285 -6.48 -12.19 10.09
N SER A 286 -7.55 -11.44 9.84
CA SER A 286 -7.95 -10.29 10.63
C SER A 286 -8.80 -10.71 11.84
N ASP A 287 -8.70 -9.96 12.94
CA ASP A 287 -9.63 -10.06 14.07
C ASP A 287 -11.06 -9.64 13.70
N TYR A 288 -11.21 -9.01 12.53
CA TYR A 288 -12.45 -8.47 12.02
C TYR A 288 -12.79 -9.04 10.62
N PRO A 289 -12.97 -10.36 10.48
CA PRO A 289 -13.15 -11.01 9.18
C PRO A 289 -14.38 -10.51 8.42
N TYR A 290 -15.41 -10.08 9.15
CA TYR A 290 -16.64 -9.50 8.58
C TYR A 290 -16.39 -8.19 7.81
N GLU A 291 -15.26 -7.52 8.01
CA GLU A 291 -14.89 -6.30 7.27
C GLU A 291 -14.44 -6.61 5.84
N LYS A 292 -14.23 -7.90 5.51
CA LYS A 292 -13.78 -8.35 4.18
C LYS A 292 -12.58 -7.53 3.68
N GLU A 293 -11.60 -7.39 4.57
CA GLU A 293 -10.45 -6.50 4.39
C GLU A 293 -9.56 -6.96 3.24
N VAL A 294 -9.17 -6.01 2.40
CA VAL A 294 -8.10 -6.14 1.41
C VAL A 294 -7.02 -5.15 1.81
N LEU A 295 -5.82 -5.67 2.07
CA LEU A 295 -4.67 -4.84 2.38
C LEU A 295 -4.00 -4.36 1.09
N LEU A 296 -3.90 -3.05 0.93
CA LEU A 296 -3.26 -2.41 -0.21
C LEU A 296 -1.82 -2.02 0.18
N ARG A 297 -0.84 -2.67 -0.43
CA ARG A 297 0.58 -2.45 -0.15
C ARG A 297 1.19 -1.49 -1.16
N GLY A 298 1.82 -0.43 -0.65
CA GLY A 298 2.49 0.59 -1.44
C GLY A 298 1.62 1.16 -2.57
N PRO A 299 0.35 1.53 -2.30
CA PRO A 299 -0.61 1.74 -3.36
C PRO A 299 -0.27 2.93 -4.25
N PHE A 300 -0.51 2.76 -5.55
CA PHE A 300 -0.47 3.80 -6.57
C PHE A 300 -1.85 3.88 -7.23
N PHE A 301 -2.54 5.00 -7.02
CA PHE A 301 -3.87 5.25 -7.54
C PHE A 301 -3.81 6.24 -8.70
N GLN A 302 -4.50 5.94 -9.79
CA GLN A 302 -4.93 6.93 -10.77
C GLN A 302 -6.32 7.40 -10.37
N ILE A 303 -6.45 8.66 -9.96
CA ILE A 303 -7.71 9.30 -9.65
C ILE A 303 -8.43 9.61 -10.96
N LEU A 304 -9.66 9.14 -11.06
CA LEU A 304 -10.49 9.30 -12.26
C LEU A 304 -11.44 10.47 -12.10
N ARG A 305 -12.15 10.52 -10.97
CA ARG A 305 -13.18 11.51 -10.70
C ARG A 305 -13.49 11.62 -9.21
N LEU A 306 -14.00 12.78 -8.81
CA LEU A 306 -14.70 13.00 -7.56
C LEU A 306 -16.19 13.27 -7.86
N THR A 307 -17.09 12.53 -7.24
CA THR A 307 -18.54 12.74 -7.32
C THR A 307 -19.13 13.03 -5.94
N ARG A 308 -20.34 13.59 -5.93
CA ARG A 308 -21.10 13.87 -4.71
C ARG A 308 -22.39 13.07 -4.76
N ASN A 309 -22.61 12.21 -3.77
CA ASN A 309 -23.83 11.45 -3.63
C ASN A 309 -24.71 12.09 -2.55
N THR A 310 -25.86 12.62 -2.95
CA THR A 310 -26.83 13.29 -2.09
C THR A 310 -27.99 12.38 -1.66
N ALA A 311 -27.92 11.07 -1.94
CA ALA A 311 -29.01 10.12 -1.71
C ALA A 311 -29.24 9.71 -0.24
N GLY A 312 -29.24 10.68 0.69
CA GLY A 312 -29.74 10.48 2.05
C GLY A 312 -31.26 10.58 2.09
N ARG A 313 -31.94 9.63 2.78
CA ARG A 313 -33.38 9.70 3.03
C ARG A 313 -33.67 10.91 3.94
N GLY A 314 -34.21 11.99 3.36
CA GLY A 314 -34.80 13.10 4.12
C GLY A 314 -34.04 14.42 4.18
N GLY A 315 -33.06 14.66 3.31
CA GLY A 315 -32.47 16.01 3.11
C GLY A 315 -31.70 16.58 4.32
N ARG A 316 -31.48 15.79 5.37
CA ARG A 316 -30.77 16.18 6.61
C ARG A 316 -29.38 15.56 6.76
N ASP A 317 -29.01 14.59 5.93
CA ASP A 317 -27.68 13.98 5.97
C ASP A 317 -26.70 14.76 5.10
N GLU A 318 -25.47 14.95 5.62
CA GLU A 318 -24.38 15.49 4.82
C GLU A 318 -24.12 14.61 3.59
N PRO A 319 -23.78 15.23 2.44
CA PRO A 319 -23.47 14.48 1.23
C PRO A 319 -22.28 13.55 1.44
N THR A 320 -22.33 12.36 0.86
CA THR A 320 -21.13 11.50 0.78
C THR A 320 -20.36 11.86 -0.48
N HIS A 321 -19.07 12.15 -0.33
CA HIS A 321 -18.17 12.35 -1.47
C HIS A 321 -17.58 11.01 -1.91
N VAL A 322 -17.46 10.77 -3.22
CA VAL A 322 -16.91 9.52 -3.76
C VAL A 322 -15.74 9.81 -4.69
N VAL A 323 -14.55 9.35 -4.30
CA VAL A 323 -13.36 9.36 -5.17
C VAL A 323 -13.30 8.03 -5.90
N GLU A 324 -13.34 8.06 -7.22
CA GLU A 324 -13.19 6.88 -8.08
C GLU A 324 -11.74 6.80 -8.57
N ALA A 325 -11.11 5.63 -8.41
CA ALA A 325 -9.71 5.42 -8.78
C ALA A 325 -9.43 4.04 -9.35
N VAL A 326 -8.30 3.91 -10.09
CA VAL A 326 -7.72 2.62 -10.52
C VAL A 326 -6.38 2.40 -9.83
N MET A 327 -6.10 1.16 -9.43
CA MET A 327 -4.80 0.69 -8.99
C MET A 327 -4.48 -0.64 -9.68
N LEU A 328 -3.20 -0.90 -9.97
CA LEU A 328 -2.76 -2.21 -10.44
C LEU A 328 -2.23 -3.06 -9.28
N ASN A 329 -2.64 -4.33 -9.23
CA ASN A 329 -2.11 -5.35 -8.33
C ASN A 329 -0.89 -6.04 -8.96
N SER A 330 0.14 -5.26 -9.25
CA SER A 330 1.38 -5.79 -9.82
C SER A 330 2.56 -4.95 -9.37
N ASN A 331 3.60 -5.61 -8.86
CA ASN A 331 4.85 -4.96 -8.50
C ASN A 331 6.05 -5.87 -8.78
N ARG A 332 7.26 -5.29 -8.84
CA ARG A 332 8.53 -6.03 -8.98
C ARG A 332 9.18 -6.37 -7.63
N ASP A 333 8.45 -6.21 -6.54
CA ASP A 333 9.02 -6.33 -5.22
C ASP A 333 9.08 -7.80 -4.80
N HIS A 334 10.30 -8.31 -4.80
CA HIS A 334 10.65 -9.67 -4.46
C HIS A 334 12.10 -9.68 -4.01
N VAL A 335 12.48 -10.64 -3.18
CA VAL A 335 13.87 -10.78 -2.71
C VAL A 335 14.86 -11.08 -3.83
N SER A 336 14.40 -11.69 -4.94
CA SER A 336 15.22 -11.91 -6.14
C SER A 336 15.46 -10.64 -6.97
N THR A 337 14.71 -9.57 -6.72
CA THR A 337 14.87 -8.29 -7.42
C THR A 337 15.87 -7.42 -6.67
N VAL A 338 17.01 -7.15 -7.31
CA VAL A 338 17.99 -6.17 -6.80
C VAL A 338 17.34 -4.78 -6.83
N ALA A 339 17.29 -4.09 -5.69
CA ALA A 339 16.72 -2.75 -5.61
C ALA A 339 17.71 -1.66 -6.08
N SER A 340 18.50 -1.90 -7.14
CA SER A 340 19.48 -0.96 -7.68
C SER A 340 18.89 -0.17 -8.86
N ASP A 341 19.03 1.15 -8.88
CA ASP A 341 18.56 1.96 -10.02
C ASP A 341 19.55 1.95 -11.22
N GLU A 342 20.26 0.85 -11.42
CA GLU A 342 21.39 0.73 -12.36
C GLU A 342 21.30 -0.51 -13.25
N GLY A 343 22.03 -0.49 -14.37
CA GLY A 343 22.26 -1.65 -15.23
C GLY A 343 21.00 -2.37 -15.71
N GLU A 344 20.94 -3.69 -15.47
CA GLU A 344 19.82 -4.55 -15.84
C GLU A 344 18.54 -4.23 -15.05
N ASP A 345 18.65 -3.92 -13.76
CA ASP A 345 17.48 -3.63 -12.93
C ASP A 345 16.76 -2.35 -13.38
N ARG A 346 17.52 -1.31 -13.77
CA ARG A 346 16.93 -0.10 -14.38
C ARG A 346 16.14 -0.44 -15.65
N ARG A 347 16.70 -1.27 -16.53
CA ARG A 347 16.00 -1.70 -17.77
C ARG A 347 14.73 -2.48 -17.46
N ALA A 348 14.78 -3.36 -16.47
CA ALA A 348 13.61 -4.12 -16.01
C ALA A 348 12.54 -3.20 -15.40
N ARG A 349 12.93 -2.22 -14.59
CA ARG A 349 12.04 -1.19 -14.04
C ARG A 349 11.37 -0.37 -15.14
N ASP A 350 12.13 0.06 -16.14
CA ASP A 350 11.61 0.84 -17.27
C ASP A 350 10.63 0.04 -18.14
N LEU A 351 10.93 -1.22 -18.44
CA LEU A 351 9.99 -2.09 -19.15
C LEU A 351 8.71 -2.30 -18.34
N PHE A 352 8.83 -2.67 -17.06
CA PHE A 352 7.66 -2.89 -16.20
C PHE A 352 6.79 -1.63 -16.06
N ARG A 353 7.41 -0.45 -15.89
CA ARG A 353 6.71 0.84 -15.85
C ARG A 353 5.96 1.11 -17.15
N THR A 354 6.54 0.74 -18.29
CA THR A 354 5.91 0.87 -19.61
C THR A 354 4.68 -0.03 -19.71
N LEU A 355 4.78 -1.30 -19.30
CA LEU A 355 3.66 -2.27 -19.30
C LEU A 355 2.52 -1.84 -18.36
N VAL A 356 2.87 -1.39 -17.15
CA VAL A 356 1.91 -0.85 -16.18
C VAL A 356 1.18 0.37 -16.73
N THR A 357 1.91 1.32 -17.33
CA THR A 357 1.31 2.53 -17.91
C THR A 357 0.41 2.17 -19.10
N LEU A 358 0.85 1.26 -19.96
CA LEU A 358 0.08 0.79 -21.11
C LEU A 358 -1.28 0.23 -20.69
N HIS A 359 -1.30 -0.69 -19.71
CA HIS A 359 -2.53 -1.33 -19.24
C HIS A 359 -3.42 -0.35 -18.46
N ARG A 360 -2.84 0.42 -17.53
CA ARG A 360 -3.58 1.42 -16.74
C ARG A 360 -4.27 2.45 -17.64
N SER A 361 -3.57 2.98 -18.63
CA SER A 361 -4.13 3.95 -19.58
C SER A 361 -5.28 3.36 -20.39
N ALA A 362 -5.24 2.07 -20.75
CA ALA A 362 -6.36 1.40 -21.40
C ALA A 362 -7.59 1.32 -20.48
N LEU A 363 -7.41 0.89 -19.23
CA LEU A 363 -8.50 0.84 -18.23
C LEU A 363 -9.13 2.22 -17.99
N CYS A 364 -8.29 3.25 -17.88
CA CYS A 364 -8.75 4.62 -17.64
C CYS A 364 -9.47 5.20 -18.87
N ALA A 365 -9.00 4.91 -20.08
CA ALA A 365 -9.67 5.30 -21.32
C ALA A 365 -11.06 4.65 -21.45
N GLN A 366 -11.16 3.35 -21.14
CA GLN A 366 -12.44 2.64 -21.14
C GLN A 366 -13.41 3.26 -20.13
N TYR A 367 -12.98 3.42 -18.87
CA TYR A 367 -13.78 4.04 -17.82
C TYR A 367 -14.29 5.43 -18.22
N ALA A 368 -13.41 6.27 -18.78
CA ALA A 368 -13.76 7.62 -19.19
C ALA A 368 -14.76 7.62 -20.36
N GLY A 369 -14.60 6.69 -21.31
CA GLY A 369 -15.55 6.49 -22.42
C GLY A 369 -16.94 6.09 -21.94
N GLU A 370 -17.03 5.12 -21.04
CA GLU A 370 -18.30 4.63 -20.45
C GLU A 370 -19.07 5.71 -19.68
N ARG A 371 -18.38 6.75 -19.20
CA ARG A 371 -18.95 7.87 -18.41
C ARG A 371 -19.09 9.17 -19.21
N GLY A 372 -18.87 9.15 -20.52
CA GLY A 372 -18.99 10.33 -21.38
C GLY A 372 -17.92 11.40 -21.14
N LEU A 373 -16.79 11.04 -20.53
CA LEU A 373 -15.65 11.94 -20.29
C LEU A 373 -14.71 11.94 -21.51
N ALA A 374 -15.21 12.46 -22.64
CA ALA A 374 -14.52 12.35 -23.93
C ALA A 374 -13.11 12.93 -23.94
N GLY A 375 -12.89 14.07 -23.25
CA GLY A 375 -11.57 14.71 -23.13
C GLY A 375 -10.56 13.81 -22.41
N ASP A 376 -10.91 13.30 -21.24
CA ASP A 376 -10.05 12.38 -20.47
C ASP A 376 -9.77 11.09 -21.27
N ALA A 377 -10.80 10.52 -21.91
CA ALA A 377 -10.65 9.31 -22.72
C ALA A 377 -9.67 9.52 -23.90
N ALA A 378 -9.67 10.69 -24.53
CA ALA A 378 -8.73 11.02 -25.59
C ALA A 378 -7.28 11.07 -25.07
N VAL A 379 -7.05 11.71 -23.92
CA VAL A 379 -5.70 11.79 -23.35
C VAL A 379 -5.20 10.42 -22.90
N TYR A 380 -6.03 9.61 -22.23
CA TYR A 380 -5.63 8.24 -21.86
C TYR A 380 -5.33 7.35 -23.08
N ARG A 381 -6.06 7.51 -24.20
CA ARG A 381 -5.74 6.82 -25.47
C ARG A 381 -4.41 7.27 -26.07
N SER A 382 -4.08 8.56 -25.96
CA SER A 382 -2.78 9.09 -26.36
C SER A 382 -1.65 8.49 -25.52
N LEU A 383 -1.81 8.47 -24.18
CA LEU A 383 -0.85 7.83 -23.26
C LEU A 383 -0.67 6.34 -23.56
N HIS A 384 -1.77 5.62 -23.81
CA HIS A 384 -1.72 4.21 -24.22
C HIS A 384 -0.90 4.02 -25.50
N SER A 385 -1.16 4.82 -26.52
CA SER A 385 -0.45 4.75 -27.81
C SER A 385 1.05 5.08 -27.66
N GLY A 386 1.39 6.08 -26.85
CA GLY A 386 2.77 6.42 -26.52
C GLY A 386 3.50 5.30 -25.77
N SER A 387 2.84 4.65 -24.81
CA SER A 387 3.38 3.48 -24.10
C SER A 387 3.51 2.25 -25.00
N ARG A 388 2.61 2.07 -25.98
CA ARG A 388 2.74 1.01 -26.99
C ARG A 388 4.01 1.21 -27.82
N ALA A 389 4.19 2.40 -28.38
CA ALA A 389 5.40 2.73 -29.13
C ALA A 389 6.69 2.61 -28.28
N ALA A 390 6.60 2.90 -26.97
CA ALA A 390 7.72 2.68 -26.06
C ALA A 390 8.02 1.20 -25.84
N LEU A 391 6.99 0.37 -25.71
CA LEU A 391 7.13 -1.08 -25.63
C LEU A 391 7.78 -1.65 -26.90
N ASP A 392 7.35 -1.20 -28.08
CA ASP A 392 7.92 -1.66 -29.35
C ASP A 392 9.42 -1.36 -29.41
N ARG A 393 9.86 -0.17 -28.96
CA ARG A 393 11.31 0.15 -28.84
C ARG A 393 12.06 -0.73 -27.84
N HIS A 394 11.40 -1.21 -26.79
CA HIS A 394 12.01 -2.17 -25.86
C HIS A 394 12.21 -3.54 -26.51
N LEU A 395 11.29 -3.94 -27.40
CA LEU A 395 11.33 -5.22 -28.11
C LEU A 395 12.26 -5.20 -29.34
N GLU A 396 12.37 -4.06 -30.01
CA GLU A 396 13.23 -3.86 -31.18
C GLU A 396 14.71 -3.75 -30.85
N ARG A 397 15.05 -3.42 -29.59
CA ARG A 397 16.45 -3.45 -29.13
C ARG A 397 16.91 -4.91 -29.18
N PRO A 398 17.80 -5.29 -30.12
CA PRO A 398 18.27 -6.65 -30.20
C PRO A 398 18.89 -7.00 -28.86
N GLY A 399 18.57 -8.19 -28.34
CA GLY A 399 19.27 -8.75 -27.20
C GLY A 399 20.77 -8.58 -27.43
N GLY A 400 21.39 -7.68 -26.68
CA GLY A 400 22.83 -7.63 -26.55
C GLY A 400 23.23 -8.97 -25.98
N ALA A 401 23.66 -9.85 -26.88
CA ALA A 401 24.16 -11.17 -26.57
C ALA A 401 25.16 -11.06 -25.42
N SER A 402 25.08 -12.04 -24.52
CA SER A 402 26.16 -12.41 -23.62
C SER A 402 27.52 -12.21 -24.27
N ARG A 403 28.36 -11.43 -23.61
CA ARG A 403 29.78 -11.74 -23.43
C ARG A 403 30.15 -11.49 -21.99
#